data_AF-A0A4Q5T643-F1
#
_entry.id   AF-A0A4Q5T643-F1
#
_cell.length_a   1.000
_cell.length_b   1.000
_cell.length_c   1.000
_cell.angle_alpha   90.00
_cell.angle_beta   90.00
_cell.angle_gamma   90.00
#
_symmetry.space_group_name_H-M   'P 1'
#
loop_
_entity.id
_entity.type
_entity.pdbx_description
1 polymer ?
#
loop_
_entity_poly.entity_id
_entity_poly.type
_entity_poly.pdbx_seq_one_letter_code
_entity_poly.pdbx_strand_id
1 'polypeptide(L)'
;HPDVEKVYARASAIDPGISIATVYRTVRLFEEAGILDRHDFGDGRARYEPSPEAHHDHLIDVETGKVIEFVDPELELLQKQIAERLGFRLVDHRMELYGVALDRKS
;
A
#
# COMPACT_ATOMS: atom_id res chain seq x y z
N HIS A 1 3.11 -3.86 -3.42
CA HIS A 1 2.40 -4.42 -2.26
C HIS A 1 1.90 -5.85 -2.49
N PRO A 2 2.64 -6.91 -2.13
CA PRO A 2 2.11 -8.28 -2.10
C PRO A 2 1.10 -8.47 -0.96
N ASP A 3 0.13 -9.36 -1.18
CA ASP A 3 -0.66 -9.96 -0.10
C ASP A 3 0.10 -11.16 0.51
N VAL A 4 -0.43 -11.73 1.59
CA VAL A 4 0.22 -12.87 2.27
C VAL A 4 0.34 -14.09 1.36
N GLU A 5 -0.63 -14.33 0.48
CA GLU A 5 -0.59 -15.44 -0.48
C GLU A 5 0.59 -15.30 -1.44
N LYS A 6 0.84 -14.09 -1.95
CA LYS A 6 1.97 -13.80 -2.84
C LYS A 6 3.31 -13.87 -2.11
N VAL A 7 3.38 -13.43 -0.84
CA VAL A 7 4.57 -13.64 0.00
C VAL A 7 4.83 -15.13 0.21
N TYR A 8 3.79 -15.91 0.53
CA TYR A 8 3.88 -17.35 0.71
C TYR A 8 4.34 -18.09 -0.55
N ALA A 9 3.79 -17.74 -1.71
CA ALA A 9 4.21 -18.32 -2.99
C ALA A 9 5.70 -18.08 -3.27
N ARG A 10 6.18 -16.86 -2.99
CA ARG A 10 7.62 -16.52 -3.14
C ARG A 10 8.50 -17.27 -2.14
N ALA A 11 8.06 -17.36 -0.87
CA ALA A 11 8.82 -18.05 0.17
C ALA A 11 8.90 -19.56 -0.09
N SER A 12 7.78 -20.18 -0.51
CA SER A 12 7.71 -21.63 -0.79
C SER A 12 8.55 -22.04 -1.99
N ALA A 13 8.80 -21.12 -2.94
CA ALA A 13 9.71 -21.36 -4.06
C ALA A 13 11.18 -21.46 -3.61
N ILE A 14 11.53 -20.92 -2.43
CA ILE A 14 12.87 -20.97 -1.83
C ILE A 14 12.95 -22.12 -0.82
N ASP A 15 11.95 -22.24 0.06
CA ASP A 15 11.82 -23.31 1.05
C ASP A 15 10.44 -23.98 0.93
N PRO A 16 10.32 -25.12 0.24
CA PRO A 16 9.05 -25.84 0.08
C PRO A 16 8.42 -26.34 1.39
N GLY A 17 9.19 -26.37 2.50
CA GLY A 17 8.70 -26.80 3.81
C GLY A 17 8.02 -25.69 4.61
N ILE A 18 8.09 -24.43 4.16
CA ILE A 18 7.50 -23.31 4.89
C ILE A 18 5.97 -23.41 4.89
N SER A 19 5.36 -23.22 6.06
CA SER A 19 3.90 -23.16 6.16
C SER A 19 3.39 -21.73 5.93
N ILE A 20 2.19 -21.59 5.37
CA ILE A 20 1.52 -20.29 5.26
C ILE A 20 1.32 -19.63 6.64
N ALA A 21 1.10 -20.43 7.69
CA ALA A 21 1.00 -19.95 9.06
C ALA A 21 2.30 -19.29 9.57
N THR A 22 3.46 -19.80 9.13
CA THR A 22 4.76 -19.16 9.41
C THR A 22 4.84 -17.80 8.73
N VAL A 23 4.42 -17.70 7.47
CA VAL A 23 4.41 -16.42 6.73
C VAL A 23 3.52 -15.38 7.41
N TYR A 24 2.28 -15.76 7.79
CA TYR A 24 1.39 -14.86 8.53
C TYR A 24 2.00 -14.36 9.84
N ARG A 25 2.62 -15.25 10.63
CA ARG A 25 3.28 -14.86 11.89
C ARG A 25 4.44 -13.90 11.65
N THR A 26 5.28 -14.17 10.67
CA THR A 26 6.45 -13.33 10.39
C THR A 26 6.06 -11.95 9.86
N VAL A 27 5.10 -11.87 8.95
CA VAL A 27 4.59 -10.58 8.44
C VAL A 27 4.01 -9.75 9.57
N ARG A 28 3.24 -10.35 10.47
CA ARG A 28 2.72 -9.68 11.66
C ARG A 28 3.82 -9.21 12.61
N LEU A 29 4.87 -10.01 12.83
CA LEU A 29 6.03 -9.59 13.64
C LEU A 29 6.75 -8.39 13.03
N PHE A 30 6.85 -8.31 11.70
CA PHE A 30 7.45 -7.16 11.03
C PHE A 30 6.54 -5.92 11.05
N GLU A 31 5.22 -6.09 10.99
CA GLU A 31 4.26 -5.00 11.22
C GLU A 31 4.38 -4.46 12.66
N GLU A 32 4.39 -5.34 13.66
CA GLU A 32 4.55 -4.97 15.08
C GLU A 32 5.91 -4.30 15.37
N ALA A 33 6.94 -4.63 14.59
CA ALA A 33 8.26 -4.01 14.67
C ALA A 33 8.38 -2.69 13.88
N GLY A 34 7.35 -2.26 13.15
CA GLY A 34 7.38 -1.08 12.29
C GLY A 34 8.31 -1.21 11.08
N ILE A 35 8.53 -2.45 10.62
CA ILE A 35 9.34 -2.77 9.44
C ILE A 35 8.45 -2.83 8.19
N LEU A 36 7.18 -3.23 8.37
CA LEU A 36 6.19 -3.30 7.32
C LEU A 36 4.99 -2.42 7.67
N ASP A 37 4.50 -1.71 6.68
CA ASP A 37 3.21 -1.03 6.74
C ASP A 37 2.14 -1.90 6.11
N ARG A 38 0.96 -1.93 6.75
CA ARG A 38 -0.20 -2.71 6.30
C ARG A 38 -1.26 -1.78 5.70
N HIS A 39 -1.59 -2.03 4.45
CA HIS A 39 -2.64 -1.35 3.72
C HIS A 39 -3.83 -2.27 3.51
N ASP A 40 -5.03 -1.75 3.78
CA ASP A 40 -6.30 -2.37 3.40
C ASP A 40 -6.98 -1.43 2.41
N PHE A 41 -7.08 -1.89 1.16
CA PHE A 41 -7.66 -1.13 0.04
C PHE A 41 -9.13 -1.54 -0.22
N GLY A 42 -9.77 -2.26 0.69
CA GLY A 42 -11.18 -2.66 0.56
C GLY A 42 -11.44 -3.79 -0.43
N ASP A 43 -10.40 -4.43 -0.98
CA ASP A 43 -10.48 -5.63 -1.83
C ASP A 43 -10.54 -6.95 -1.03
N GLY A 44 -10.68 -6.83 0.30
CA GLY A 44 -10.72 -7.95 1.23
C GLY A 44 -9.34 -8.57 1.53
N ARG A 45 -8.25 -7.95 1.07
CA ARG A 45 -6.88 -8.45 1.28
C ARG A 45 -5.99 -7.35 1.87
N ALA A 46 -5.33 -7.68 2.98
CA ALA A 46 -4.26 -6.85 3.49
C ALA A 46 -3.02 -6.96 2.59
N ARG A 47 -2.42 -5.81 2.28
CA ARG A 47 -1.19 -5.71 1.52
C ARG A 47 -0.11 -5.09 2.36
N TYR A 48 1.12 -5.52 2.09
CA TYR A 48 2.26 -5.12 2.88
C TYR A 48 3.30 -4.45 2.00
N GLU A 49 3.95 -3.46 2.56
CA GLU A 49 5.16 -2.85 2.00
C GLU A 49 6.17 -2.60 3.12
N PRO A 50 7.48 -2.57 2.82
CA PRO A 50 8.46 -2.00 3.74
C PRO A 50 8.02 -0.59 4.11
N SER A 51 8.10 -0.23 5.39
CA SER A 51 7.81 1.14 5.81
C SER A 51 8.67 2.10 4.99
N PRO A 52 8.05 3.01 4.20
CA PRO A 52 8.75 3.69 3.14
C PRO A 52 9.70 4.76 3.69
N GLU A 53 10.85 4.92 3.03
CA GLU A 53 11.80 5.99 3.37
C GLU A 53 11.29 7.37 2.92
N ALA A 54 10.33 7.42 1.98
CA ALA A 54 9.73 8.64 1.44
C ALA A 54 8.20 8.49 1.24
N HIS A 55 7.46 9.55 1.56
CA HIS A 55 6.00 9.63 1.37
C HIS A 55 5.59 9.41 -0.08
N HIS A 56 4.52 8.65 -0.29
CA HIS A 56 3.88 8.45 -1.58
C HIS A 56 2.40 8.09 -1.40
N ASP A 57 1.62 8.33 -2.46
CA ASP A 57 0.21 8.02 -2.53
C ASP A 57 -0.06 6.80 -3.43
N HIS A 58 -1.28 6.30 -3.36
CA HIS A 58 -1.66 5.05 -4.02
C HIS A 58 -2.77 5.25 -5.05
N LEU A 59 -2.64 4.66 -6.24
CA LEU A 59 -3.72 4.43 -7.20
C LEU A 59 -4.00 2.92 -7.28
N ILE A 60 -5.24 2.53 -7.00
CA ILE A 60 -5.71 1.16 -6.94
C ILE A 60 -6.66 0.90 -8.10
N ASP A 61 -6.31 -0.07 -8.95
CA ASP A 61 -7.22 -0.64 -9.93
C ASP A 61 -8.20 -1.57 -9.22
N VAL A 62 -9.50 -1.22 -9.24
CA VAL A 62 -10.53 -1.98 -8.51
C VAL A 62 -10.88 -3.32 -9.15
N GLU A 63 -10.51 -3.55 -10.41
CA GLU A 63 -10.78 -4.81 -11.12
C GLU A 63 -9.65 -5.81 -10.93
N THR A 64 -8.39 -5.34 -11.05
CA THR A 64 -7.22 -6.22 -10.97
C THR A 64 -6.58 -6.24 -9.57
N GLY A 65 -6.94 -5.27 -8.74
CA GLY A 65 -6.22 -4.97 -7.51
C GLY A 65 -4.81 -4.44 -7.79
N LYS A 66 -4.43 -4.01 -8.98
CA LYS A 66 -3.07 -3.46 -9.17
C LYS A 66 -2.93 -2.16 -8.36
N VAL A 67 -1.82 -2.00 -7.64
CA VAL A 67 -1.48 -0.78 -6.92
C VAL A 67 -0.32 -0.09 -7.61
N ILE A 68 -0.45 1.22 -7.82
CA ILE A 68 0.55 2.09 -8.43
C ILE A 68 0.87 3.19 -7.42
N GLU A 69 2.14 3.30 -7.05
CA GLU A 69 2.66 4.35 -6.17
C GLU A 69 2.94 5.60 -7.01
N PHE A 70 2.62 6.79 -6.47
CA PHE A 70 2.94 8.05 -7.12
C PHE A 70 3.19 9.16 -6.10
N VAL A 71 3.88 10.21 -6.56
CA VAL A 71 4.06 11.47 -5.84
C VAL A 71 3.84 12.59 -6.85
N ASP A 72 2.98 13.54 -6.51
CA ASP A 72 2.72 14.71 -7.35
C ASP A 72 3.03 16.01 -6.56
N PRO A 73 4.13 16.72 -6.88
CA PRO A 73 4.52 17.91 -6.13
C PRO A 73 3.49 19.05 -6.15
N GLU A 74 2.67 19.15 -7.20
CA GLU A 74 1.64 20.19 -7.30
C GLU A 74 0.48 19.88 -6.35
N LEU A 75 0.10 18.60 -6.27
CA LEU A 75 -0.93 18.12 -5.35
C LEU A 75 -0.51 18.27 -3.88
N GLU A 76 0.72 17.88 -3.55
CA GLU A 76 1.31 18.07 -2.21
C GLU A 76 1.25 19.53 -1.76
N LEU A 77 1.66 20.44 -2.66
CA LEU A 77 1.62 21.87 -2.39
C LEU A 77 0.18 22.36 -2.20
N LEU A 78 -0.75 21.89 -3.02
CA LEU A 78 -2.16 22.25 -2.93
C LEU A 78 -2.78 21.83 -1.60
N GLN A 79 -2.53 20.58 -1.15
CA GLN A 79 -3.03 20.09 0.14
C GLN A 79 -2.50 20.95 1.30
N LYS A 80 -1.21 21.29 1.28
CA LYS A 80 -0.60 22.18 2.29
C LYS A 80 -1.25 23.56 2.30
N GLN A 81 -1.44 24.18 1.14
CA GLN A 81 -2.09 25.49 1.02
C GLN A 81 -3.54 25.48 1.51
N ILE A 82 -4.28 24.40 1.26
CA ILE A 82 -5.65 24.23 1.76
C ILE A 82 -5.65 24.17 3.28
N ALA A 83 -4.77 23.37 3.89
CA ALA A 83 -4.65 23.29 5.34
C ALA A 83 -4.34 24.66 5.97
N GLU A 84 -3.36 25.38 5.41
CA GLU A 84 -2.96 26.72 5.87
C GLU A 84 -4.12 27.73 5.79
N ARG A 85 -4.86 27.73 4.67
CA ARG A 85 -6.04 28.60 4.49
C ARG A 85 -7.15 28.32 5.51
N LEU A 86 -7.24 27.09 6.00
CA LEU A 86 -8.18 26.69 7.05
C LEU A 86 -7.63 26.92 8.47
N GLY A 87 -6.41 27.46 8.60
CA GLY A 87 -5.79 27.75 9.89
C GLY A 87 -5.07 26.55 10.52
N PHE A 88 -4.72 25.53 9.73
CA PHE A 88 -4.02 24.33 10.19
C PHE A 88 -2.63 24.23 9.57
N ARG A 89 -1.68 23.64 10.31
CA ARG A 89 -0.42 23.15 9.76
C ARG A 89 -0.61 21.69 9.36
N LEU A 90 -0.42 21.37 8.08
CA LEU A 90 -0.45 19.98 7.62
C LEU A 90 0.70 19.20 8.30
N VAL A 91 0.36 18.10 8.95
CA VAL A 91 1.32 17.22 9.65
C VAL A 91 1.60 15.98 8.81
N ASP A 92 0.55 15.41 8.23
CA ASP A 92 0.59 14.19 7.45
C ASP A 92 -0.68 14.09 6.59
N HIS A 93 -0.69 13.22 5.59
CA HIS A 93 -1.88 12.87 4.83
C HIS A 93 -1.81 11.44 4.29
N ARG A 94 -2.97 10.92 3.90
CA ARG A 94 -3.09 9.65 3.18
C ARG A 94 -4.03 9.86 2.01
N MET A 95 -3.55 9.62 0.80
CA MET A 95 -4.39 9.64 -0.39
C MET A 95 -4.39 8.30 -1.11
N GLU A 96 -5.60 7.88 -1.48
CA GLU A 96 -5.86 6.69 -2.27
C GLU A 96 -6.83 7.05 -3.38
N LEU A 97 -6.45 6.74 -4.61
CA LEU A 97 -7.28 6.86 -5.80
C LEU A 97 -7.78 5.47 -6.20
N TYR A 98 -9.07 5.36 -6.47
CA TYR A 98 -9.69 4.11 -6.91
C TYR A 98 -10.18 4.27 -8.33
N GLY A 99 -9.68 3.44 -9.25
CA GLY A 99 -9.94 3.58 -10.68
C GLY A 99 -10.04 2.25 -11.43
N VAL A 100 -10.37 2.34 -12.72
CA VAL A 100 -10.33 1.23 -13.67
C VAL A 100 -9.43 1.62 -14.85
N ALA A 101 -8.79 0.64 -15.48
CA ALA A 101 -7.90 0.90 -16.59
C ALA A 101 -8.67 1.47 -17.81
N LEU A 102 -8.14 2.54 -18.41
CA LEU A 102 -8.78 3.22 -19.55
C LEU A 102 -8.70 2.42 -20.87
N ASP A 103 -7.74 1.49 -20.97
CA ASP A 103 -7.50 0.65 -22.14
C ASP A 103 -8.42 -0.59 -22.21
N ARG A 104 -9.46 -0.61 -21.37
CA ARG A 104 -10.51 -1.61 -21.42
C ARG A 104 -11.15 -1.62 -22.82
N LYS A 105 -10.89 -2.69 -23.59
CA LYS A 105 -11.83 -3.10 -24.63
C LYS A 105 -13.09 -3.58 -23.92
N SER A 106 -14.17 -2.81 -24.08
CA SER A 106 -15.52 -3.19 -23.66
C SER A 106 -15.94 -4.55 -24.21
#